data_AF-A0A6V7X706-F1
#
_entry.id   AF-A0A6V7X706-F1
#
_cell.length_a   1.000
_cell.length_b   1.000
_cell.length_c   1.000
_cell.angle_alpha   90.00
_cell.angle_beta   90.00
_cell.angle_gamma   90.00
#
_symmetry.space_group_name_H-M   'P 1'
#
loop_
_entity.id
_entity.type
_entity.pdbx_description
1 polymer ?
#
loop_
_entity_poly.entity_id
_entity_poly.type
_entity_poly.pdbx_seq_one_letter_code
_entity_poly.pdbx_strand_id
1 'polypeptide(L)'
;MLQNFNNYELVSIAYVAGQLFHLKYYLIFGIPSIFAKIDGMQPNPSPICISHVAKYSQMWRYFDRGLYLFLKNQLYIQLINYQFNCKYQKLNFYLNFPIFRKILATLSVFIFVLIWHGFNSNFCWWVSLSAFGLFIERLANSDIFLFNKFIQKNILLKMSLAAKIRLKAIFMLTTLIPG
;
A
#
# COMPACT_ATOMS: atom_id res chain seq x y z
N MET A 1 -32.17 -4.23 3.10
CA MET A 1 -31.75 -4.47 4.50
C MET A 1 -30.75 -3.42 4.98
N LEU A 2 -29.65 -3.15 4.27
CA LEU A 2 -28.67 -2.13 4.67
C LEU A 2 -29.15 -0.67 4.58
N GLN A 3 -30.21 -0.39 3.82
CA GLN A 3 -30.73 0.98 3.60
C GLN A 3 -31.41 1.60 4.83
N ASN A 4 -31.69 0.81 5.87
CA ASN A 4 -32.41 1.27 7.06
C ASN A 4 -31.49 1.59 8.25
N PHE A 5 -30.17 1.38 8.10
CA PHE A 5 -29.21 1.63 9.18
C PHE A 5 -28.73 3.08 9.17
N ASN A 6 -28.51 3.63 10.37
CA ASN A 6 -27.86 4.92 10.54
C ASN A 6 -26.34 4.82 10.25
N ASN A 7 -25.69 5.94 9.98
CA ASN A 7 -24.26 6.01 9.69
C ASN A 7 -23.39 5.37 10.77
N TYR A 8 -23.75 5.53 12.06
CA TYR A 8 -23.02 4.89 13.17
C TYR A 8 -23.11 3.36 13.13
N GLU A 9 -24.28 2.82 12.77
CA GLU A 9 -24.49 1.38 12.65
C GLU A 9 -23.71 0.84 11.44
N LEU A 10 -23.76 1.55 10.31
CA LEU A 10 -22.99 1.20 9.12
C LEU A 10 -21.48 1.17 9.38
N VAL A 11 -20.95 2.19 10.06
CA VAL A 11 -19.52 2.26 10.44
C VAL A 11 -19.16 1.13 11.40
N SER A 12 -20.01 0.84 12.38
CA SER A 12 -19.79 -0.24 13.35
C SER A 12 -19.78 -1.60 12.67
N ILE A 13 -20.72 -1.85 11.77
CA ILE A 13 -20.78 -3.08 10.96
C ILE A 13 -19.53 -3.20 10.09
N ALA A 14 -19.12 -2.13 9.40
CA ALA A 14 -17.91 -2.13 8.57
C ALA A 14 -16.65 -2.42 9.39
N TYR A 15 -16.53 -1.83 10.59
CA TYR A 15 -15.41 -2.07 11.49
C TYR A 15 -15.36 -3.53 11.94
N VAL A 16 -16.46 -4.08 12.45
CA VAL A 16 -16.54 -5.47 12.91
C VAL A 16 -16.28 -6.45 11.75
N ALA A 17 -16.85 -6.19 10.58
CA ALA A 17 -16.59 -6.99 9.38
C ALA A 17 -15.11 -7.00 9.01
N GLY A 18 -14.43 -5.85 9.11
CA GLY A 18 -12.98 -5.75 8.94
C GLY A 18 -12.21 -6.58 9.96
N GLN A 19 -12.57 -6.52 11.25
CA GLN A 19 -11.90 -7.30 12.30
C GLN A 19 -12.08 -8.80 12.10
N LEU A 20 -13.30 -9.24 11.73
CA LEU A 20 -13.59 -10.63 11.42
C LEU A 20 -12.80 -11.10 10.19
N PHE A 21 -12.68 -10.24 9.17
CA PHE A 21 -11.83 -10.51 8.01
C PHE A 21 -10.37 -10.69 8.43
N HIS A 22 -9.82 -9.79 9.25
CA HIS A 22 -8.46 -9.93 9.77
C HIS A 22 -8.27 -11.22 10.59
N LEU A 23 -9.18 -11.53 11.51
CA LEU A 23 -9.11 -12.73 12.35
C LEU A 23 -9.15 -14.01 11.49
N LYS A 24 -10.03 -14.05 10.49
CA LYS A 24 -10.09 -15.16 9.52
C LYS A 24 -8.72 -15.40 8.88
N TYR A 25 -8.07 -14.36 8.37
CA TYR A 25 -6.76 -14.50 7.71
C TYR A 25 -5.63 -14.82 8.69
N TYR A 26 -5.71 -14.28 9.91
CA TYR A 26 -4.79 -14.62 10.98
C TYR A 26 -4.80 -16.13 11.27
N LEU A 27 -5.99 -16.74 11.32
CA LEU A 27 -6.14 -18.19 11.52
C LEU A 27 -5.71 -19.01 10.29
N ILE A 28 -6.14 -18.59 9.09
CA ILE A 28 -5.80 -19.28 7.83
C ILE A 28 -4.29 -19.33 7.61
N PHE A 29 -3.54 -18.30 7.98
CA PHE A 29 -2.08 -18.31 7.89
C PHE A 29 -1.41 -18.91 9.12
N GLY A 30 -2.00 -18.73 10.30
CA GLY A 30 -1.46 -19.20 11.57
C GLY A 30 -1.38 -20.72 11.65
N ILE A 31 -2.47 -21.43 11.35
CA ILE A 31 -2.51 -22.90 11.48
C ILE A 31 -1.45 -23.58 10.58
N PRO A 32 -1.38 -23.32 9.26
CA PRO A 32 -0.33 -23.90 8.41
C PRO A 32 1.08 -23.47 8.82
N SER A 33 1.26 -22.27 9.37
CA SER A 33 2.58 -21.83 9.83
C SER A 33 3.12 -22.67 11.00
N ILE A 34 2.24 -23.24 11.82
CA ILE A 34 2.64 -24.14 12.91
C ILE A 34 3.16 -25.45 12.31
N PHE A 35 2.43 -26.06 11.38
CA PHE A 35 2.86 -27.28 10.69
C PHE A 35 4.18 -27.06 9.94
N ALA A 36 4.30 -25.97 9.20
CA ALA A 36 5.55 -25.61 8.52
C ALA A 36 6.75 -25.50 9.47
N LYS A 37 6.56 -24.95 10.68
CA LYS A 37 7.62 -24.89 11.70
C LYS A 37 7.98 -26.26 12.26
N ILE A 38 7.00 -27.15 12.44
CA ILE A 38 7.22 -28.55 12.85
C ILE A 38 8.08 -29.27 11.79
N ASP A 39 7.84 -28.99 10.51
CA ASP A 39 8.61 -29.52 9.37
C ASP A 39 9.98 -28.83 9.19
N GLY A 40 10.39 -27.95 10.11
CA GLY A 40 11.68 -27.25 10.06
C GLY A 40 11.73 -26.06 9.07
N MET A 41 10.60 -25.67 8.49
CA MET A 41 10.51 -24.50 7.61
C MET A 41 10.37 -23.19 8.41
N GLN A 42 10.69 -22.07 7.76
CA GLN A 42 10.58 -20.72 8.34
C GLN A 42 9.48 -19.92 7.62
N PRO A 43 8.20 -20.06 8.02
CA PRO A 43 7.10 -19.34 7.38
C PRO A 43 7.15 -17.84 7.69
N ASN A 44 6.52 -17.05 6.82
CA ASN A 44 6.38 -15.61 7.03
C ASN A 44 5.60 -15.28 8.32
N PRO A 45 5.85 -14.12 8.95
CA PRO A 45 5.08 -13.68 10.11
C PRO A 45 3.59 -13.50 9.81
N SER A 46 2.79 -13.53 10.87
CA SER A 46 1.34 -13.31 10.80
C SER A 46 0.96 -11.93 10.25
N PRO A 47 -0.30 -11.75 9.80
CA PRO A 47 -0.84 -10.46 9.39
C PRO A 47 -0.62 -9.38 10.44
N ILE A 48 -0.36 -8.16 9.97
CA ILE A 48 -0.38 -6.97 10.82
C ILE A 48 -1.80 -6.64 11.28
N CYS A 49 -1.94 -6.14 12.50
CA CYS A 49 -3.23 -5.70 13.05
C CYS A 49 -3.78 -4.53 12.22
N ILE A 50 -4.92 -4.73 11.56
CA ILE A 50 -5.55 -3.73 10.68
C ILE A 50 -5.94 -2.44 11.40
N SER A 51 -6.21 -2.51 12.72
CA SER A 51 -6.57 -1.34 13.53
C SER A 51 -5.39 -0.40 13.80
N HIS A 52 -4.17 -0.89 13.65
CA HIS A 52 -2.94 -0.12 13.88
C HIS A 52 -2.25 0.32 12.58
N VAL A 53 -2.76 -0.10 11.42
CA VAL A 53 -2.18 0.27 10.14
C VAL A 53 -2.75 1.60 9.68
N ALA A 54 -1.85 2.54 9.41
CA ALA A 54 -2.24 3.88 9.01
C ALA A 54 -1.69 4.29 7.63
N LYS A 55 -0.95 3.39 6.95
CA LYS A 55 -0.45 3.56 5.58
C LYS A 55 -0.93 2.41 4.70
N TYR A 56 -1.45 2.72 3.51
CA TYR A 56 -1.85 1.70 2.54
C TYR A 56 -0.66 0.85 2.11
N SER A 57 0.52 1.44 1.96
CA SER A 57 1.73 0.70 1.63
C SER A 57 2.12 -0.32 2.70
N GLN A 58 1.86 -0.03 3.97
CA GLN A 58 2.06 -0.99 5.07
C GLN A 58 1.00 -2.09 5.06
N MET A 59 -0.28 -1.72 4.83
CA MET A 59 -1.37 -2.69 4.70
C MET A 59 -1.04 -3.75 3.64
N TRP A 60 -0.69 -3.32 2.43
CA TRP A 60 -0.37 -4.21 1.32
C TRP A 60 0.91 -5.04 1.53
N ARG A 61 1.87 -4.57 2.33
CA ARG A 61 3.13 -5.30 2.60
C ARG A 61 3.00 -6.36 3.68
N TYR A 62 2.19 -6.09 4.69
CA TYR A 62 2.24 -6.83 5.95
C TYR A 62 0.93 -7.52 6.33
N PHE A 63 -0.19 -7.22 5.66
CA PHE A 63 -1.43 -7.97 5.86
C PHE A 63 -1.32 -9.38 5.30
N ASP A 64 -1.01 -9.50 4.01
CA ASP A 64 -0.71 -10.77 3.35
C ASP A 64 0.70 -10.71 2.74
N ARG A 65 1.67 -11.20 3.51
CA ARG A 65 3.08 -11.18 3.11
C ARG A 65 3.36 -12.15 1.96
N GLY A 66 2.67 -13.28 1.91
CA GLY A 66 2.85 -14.28 0.87
C GLY A 66 2.43 -13.72 -0.49
N LEU A 67 1.21 -13.18 -0.56
CA LEU A 67 0.70 -12.50 -1.75
C LEU A 67 1.58 -11.30 -2.12
N TYR A 68 1.97 -10.47 -1.16
CA TYR A 68 2.84 -9.32 -1.42
C TYR A 68 4.17 -9.73 -2.06
N LEU A 69 4.85 -10.75 -1.52
CA LEU A 69 6.11 -11.24 -2.05
C LEU A 69 5.95 -11.83 -3.45
N PHE A 70 4.86 -12.57 -3.69
CA PHE A 70 4.51 -13.07 -5.01
C PHE A 70 4.34 -11.91 -6.02
N LEU A 71 3.43 -10.96 -5.74
CA LEU A 71 3.17 -9.82 -6.62
C LEU A 71 4.43 -8.98 -6.85
N LYS A 72 5.23 -8.77 -5.80
CA LYS A 72 6.49 -8.01 -5.88
C LYS A 72 7.50 -8.71 -6.78
N ASN A 73 7.79 -9.98 -6.54
CA ASN A 73 8.91 -10.67 -7.17
C ASN A 73 8.55 -11.19 -8.57
N GLN A 74 7.29 -11.57 -8.79
CA GLN A 74 6.85 -12.18 -10.05
C GLN A 74 6.29 -11.15 -11.04
N LEU A 75 5.71 -10.04 -10.58
CA LEU A 75 5.12 -9.04 -11.46
C LEU A 75 5.89 -7.72 -11.40
N TYR A 76 5.94 -7.11 -10.21
CA TYR A 76 6.40 -5.72 -10.06
C TYR A 76 7.87 -5.54 -10.45
N ILE A 77 8.77 -6.35 -9.87
CA ILE A 77 10.21 -6.27 -10.13
C ILE A 77 10.50 -6.67 -11.58
N GLN A 78 9.82 -7.69 -12.10
CA GLN A 78 10.01 -8.14 -13.47
C GLN A 78 9.68 -7.03 -14.47
N LEU A 79 8.55 -6.34 -14.30
CA LEU A 79 8.14 -5.25 -15.20
C LEU A 79 8.99 -3.99 -15.06
N ILE A 80 9.53 -3.71 -13.87
CA ILE A 80 10.48 -2.60 -13.70
C ILE A 80 11.78 -2.88 -14.43
N ASN A 81 12.29 -4.11 -14.32
CA ASN A 81 13.55 -4.51 -14.94
C ASN A 81 13.41 -4.83 -16.43
N TYR A 82 12.18 -5.04 -16.91
CA TYR A 82 11.89 -5.24 -18.32
C TYR A 82 12.20 -3.99 -19.14
N GLN A 83 12.91 -4.19 -20.24
CA GLN A 83 13.18 -3.15 -21.24
C GLN A 83 12.24 -3.35 -22.43
N PHE A 84 11.36 -2.37 -22.66
CA PHE A 84 10.39 -2.42 -23.74
C PHE A 84 11.09 -2.12 -25.07
N ASN A 85 10.99 -3.05 -26.02
CA ASN A 85 11.46 -2.82 -27.39
C ASN A 85 10.26 -2.67 -28.32
N CYS A 86 9.95 -1.42 -28.70
CA CYS A 86 8.87 -1.10 -29.63
C CYS A 86 9.43 -0.42 -30.89
N LYS A 87 8.83 -0.74 -32.05
CA LYS A 87 9.19 -0.19 -33.38
C LYS A 87 9.06 1.34 -33.45
N TYR A 88 8.09 1.91 -32.72
CA TYR A 88 7.86 3.34 -32.66
C TYR A 88 8.78 3.98 -31.61
N GLN A 89 9.80 4.72 -32.06
CA GLN A 89 10.85 5.30 -31.22
C GLN A 89 10.31 6.21 -30.10
N LYS A 90 9.29 7.03 -30.40
CA LYS A 90 8.63 7.91 -29.41
C LYS A 90 7.96 7.10 -28.30
N LEU A 91 7.25 6.02 -28.65
CA LEU A 91 6.60 5.15 -27.66
C LEU A 91 7.64 4.38 -26.84
N ASN A 92 8.70 3.90 -27.48
CA ASN A 92 9.81 3.21 -26.84
C ASN A 92 10.48 4.09 -25.75
N PHE A 93 10.69 5.38 -26.04
CA PHE A 93 11.17 6.35 -25.05
C PHE A 93 10.24 6.45 -23.82
N TYR A 94 8.92 6.63 -24.04
CA TYR A 94 7.96 6.73 -22.93
C TYR A 94 7.87 5.45 -22.10
N LEU A 95 7.83 4.28 -22.76
CA LEU A 95 7.73 2.98 -22.09
C LEU A 95 8.96 2.67 -21.23
N ASN A 96 10.16 3.10 -21.64
CA ASN A 96 11.39 2.88 -20.88
C ASN A 96 11.67 3.97 -19.84
N PHE A 97 10.89 5.06 -19.83
CA PHE A 97 11.05 6.13 -18.85
C PHE A 97 10.79 5.62 -17.42
N PRO A 98 11.69 5.85 -16.44
CA PRO A 98 11.65 5.15 -15.14
C PRO A 98 10.35 5.32 -14.35
N ILE A 99 9.75 6.51 -14.38
CA ILE A 99 8.49 6.74 -13.64
C ILE A 99 7.32 6.04 -14.33
N PHE A 100 7.31 5.99 -15.66
CA PHE A 100 6.28 5.31 -16.41
C PHE A 100 6.32 3.80 -16.16
N ARG A 101 7.52 3.19 -16.16
CA ARG A 101 7.69 1.77 -15.79
C ARG A 101 7.16 1.47 -14.39
N LYS A 102 7.43 2.33 -13.41
CA LYS A 102 6.89 2.16 -12.05
C LYS A 102 5.37 2.25 -12.00
N ILE A 103 4.76 3.17 -12.76
CA ILE A 103 3.30 3.30 -12.85
C ILE A 103 2.71 2.05 -13.51
N LEU A 104 3.25 1.64 -14.67
CA LEU A 104 2.81 0.46 -15.40
C LEU A 104 2.92 -0.81 -14.55
N ALA A 105 4.06 -1.01 -13.86
CA ALA A 105 4.25 -2.13 -12.94
C ALA A 105 3.22 -2.10 -11.80
N THR A 106 2.92 -0.94 -11.22
CA THR A 106 1.90 -0.83 -10.16
C THR A 106 0.51 -1.16 -10.69
N LEU A 107 0.13 -0.62 -11.86
CA LEU A 107 -1.16 -0.90 -12.50
C LEU A 107 -1.31 -2.39 -12.82
N SER A 108 -0.28 -3.02 -13.38
CA SER A 108 -0.30 -4.45 -13.70
C SER A 108 -0.56 -5.33 -12.47
N VAL A 109 0.01 -4.98 -11.31
CA VAL A 109 -0.20 -5.69 -10.05
C VAL A 109 -1.67 -5.60 -9.63
N PHE A 110 -2.27 -4.41 -9.69
CA PHE A 110 -3.68 -4.23 -9.34
C PHE A 110 -4.63 -4.85 -10.35
N ILE A 111 -4.30 -4.84 -11.63
CA ILE A 111 -5.05 -5.56 -12.67
C ILE A 111 -5.02 -7.06 -12.39
N PHE A 112 -3.86 -7.63 -12.05
CA PHE A 112 -3.76 -9.04 -11.68
C PHE A 112 -4.63 -9.37 -10.46
N VAL A 113 -4.59 -8.54 -9.41
CA VAL A 113 -5.45 -8.71 -8.22
C VAL A 113 -6.94 -8.64 -8.61
N LEU A 114 -7.33 -7.72 -9.48
CA LEU A 114 -8.71 -7.61 -9.95
C LEU A 114 -9.14 -8.87 -10.73
N ILE A 115 -8.30 -9.38 -11.61
CA ILE A 115 -8.56 -10.62 -12.37
C ILE A 115 -8.71 -11.80 -11.40
N TRP A 116 -7.84 -11.91 -10.40
CA TRP A 116 -7.88 -12.98 -9.39
C TRP A 116 -9.18 -12.99 -8.57
N HIS A 117 -9.67 -11.81 -8.18
CA HIS A 117 -10.93 -11.68 -7.43
C HIS A 117 -12.19 -11.70 -8.32
N GLY A 118 -12.04 -11.46 -9.62
CA GLY A 118 -13.13 -11.33 -10.58
C GLY A 118 -13.68 -9.90 -10.70
N PHE A 119 -14.44 -9.66 -11.77
CA PHE A 119 -14.89 -8.32 -12.19
C PHE A 119 -16.21 -7.87 -11.56
N ASN A 120 -16.47 -8.24 -10.30
CA ASN A 120 -17.65 -7.74 -9.58
C ASN A 120 -17.45 -6.27 -9.19
N SER A 121 -18.53 -5.48 -9.20
CA SER A 121 -18.48 -4.04 -8.89
C SER A 121 -17.79 -3.73 -7.56
N ASN A 122 -18.02 -4.57 -6.54
CA ASN A 122 -17.39 -4.43 -5.23
C ASN A 122 -15.86 -4.54 -5.29
N PHE A 123 -15.33 -5.49 -6.07
CA PHE A 123 -13.88 -5.67 -6.23
C PHE A 123 -13.26 -4.58 -7.09
N CYS A 124 -13.96 -4.14 -8.14
CA CYS A 124 -13.54 -2.99 -8.95
C CYS A 124 -13.34 -1.74 -8.08
N TRP A 125 -14.32 -1.41 -7.23
CA TRP A 125 -14.20 -0.27 -6.31
C TRP A 125 -13.08 -0.46 -5.29
N TRP A 126 -12.99 -1.62 -4.65
CA TRP A 126 -11.95 -1.89 -3.67
C TRP A 126 -10.53 -1.78 -4.24
N VAL A 127 -10.28 -2.37 -5.42
CA VAL A 127 -8.98 -2.28 -6.12
C VAL A 127 -8.68 -0.83 -6.52
N SER A 128 -9.67 -0.13 -7.06
CA SER A 128 -9.49 1.26 -7.53
C SER A 128 -9.17 2.21 -6.37
N LEU A 129 -9.92 2.12 -5.27
CA LEU A 129 -9.67 2.90 -4.06
C LEU A 129 -8.32 2.56 -3.43
N SER A 130 -7.93 1.28 -3.45
CA SER A 130 -6.61 0.84 -2.95
C SER A 130 -5.46 1.41 -3.78
N ALA A 131 -5.57 1.38 -5.11
CA ALA A 131 -4.58 1.96 -6.01
C ALA A 131 -4.49 3.49 -5.83
N PHE A 132 -5.64 4.15 -5.69
CA PHE A 132 -5.72 5.58 -5.43
C PHE A 132 -5.09 5.97 -4.09
N GLY A 133 -5.34 5.19 -3.02
CA GLY A 133 -4.72 5.39 -1.71
C GLY A 133 -3.20 5.31 -1.76
N LEU A 134 -2.63 4.34 -2.50
CA LEU A 134 -1.17 4.27 -2.72
C LEU A 134 -0.62 5.44 -3.55
N PHE A 135 -1.40 5.95 -4.50
CA PHE A 135 -1.00 7.12 -5.30
C PHE A 135 -0.93 8.38 -4.44
N ILE A 136 -1.96 8.63 -3.61
CA ILE A 136 -1.96 9.73 -2.62
C ILE A 136 -0.75 9.58 -1.69
N GLU A 137 -0.53 8.38 -1.13
CA GLU A 137 0.58 8.15 -0.22
C GLU A 137 1.94 8.46 -0.90
N ARG A 138 2.06 8.18 -2.19
CA ARG A 138 3.28 8.44 -2.94
C ARG A 138 3.51 9.93 -3.21
N LEU A 139 2.46 10.69 -3.53
CA LEU A 139 2.53 12.13 -3.71
C LEU A 139 2.89 12.84 -2.40
N ALA A 140 2.19 12.51 -1.32
CA ALA A 140 2.47 13.12 -0.03
C ALA A 140 3.88 12.77 0.48
N ASN A 141 4.40 11.56 0.23
CA ASN A 141 5.81 11.24 0.53
C ASN A 141 6.80 12.06 -0.30
N SER A 142 6.52 12.37 -1.57
CA SER A 142 7.38 13.28 -2.35
C SER A 142 7.35 14.71 -1.83
N ASP A 143 6.18 15.19 -1.41
CA ASP A 143 6.03 16.53 -0.85
C ASP A 143 6.76 16.66 0.50
N ILE A 144 6.61 15.67 1.38
CA ILE A 144 7.36 15.57 2.65
C ILE A 144 8.87 15.55 2.38
N PHE A 145 9.34 14.82 1.36
CA PHE A 145 10.75 14.76 1.01
C PHE A 145 11.30 16.13 0.53
N LEU A 146 10.57 16.79 -0.37
CA LEU A 146 10.93 18.13 -0.86
C LEU A 146 10.95 19.15 0.28
N PHE A 147 9.97 19.09 1.17
CA PHE A 147 9.90 19.92 2.36
C PHE A 147 11.08 19.67 3.30
N ASN A 148 11.38 18.41 3.64
CA ASN A 148 12.52 18.08 4.48
C ASN A 148 13.83 18.61 3.88
N LYS A 149 14.01 18.52 2.55
CA LYS A 149 15.17 19.09 1.85
C LYS A 149 15.20 20.61 1.94
N PHE A 150 14.05 21.28 1.80
CA PHE A 150 13.91 22.74 1.92
C PHE A 150 14.20 23.22 3.36
N ILE A 151 13.59 22.59 4.37
CA ILE A 151 13.82 22.87 5.79
C ILE A 151 15.28 22.60 6.16
N GLN A 152 15.84 21.46 5.71
CA GLN A 152 17.24 21.09 5.96
C GLN A 152 18.22 22.13 5.42
N LYS A 153 17.94 22.66 4.23
CA LYS A 153 18.79 23.65 3.57
C LYS A 153 18.66 25.06 4.16
N ASN A 154 17.46 25.47 4.56
CA ASN A 154 17.19 26.88 4.91
C ASN A 154 17.03 27.16 6.42
N ILE A 155 16.62 26.17 7.21
CA ILE A 155 16.06 26.39 8.55
C ILE A 155 16.73 25.54 9.65
N LEU A 156 17.22 24.34 9.29
CA LEU A 156 17.63 23.29 10.23
C LEU A 156 18.92 23.61 11.02
N LEU A 157 19.71 24.59 10.55
CA LEU A 157 20.89 25.14 11.25
C LEU A 157 20.53 26.11 12.38
N LYS A 158 19.30 26.64 12.45
CA LYS A 158 18.89 27.66 13.45
C LYS A 158 17.80 27.22 14.43
N MET A 159 17.13 26.11 14.20
CA MET A 159 15.99 25.67 15.05
C MET A 159 16.33 24.56 16.03
N SER A 160 15.73 24.62 17.22
CA SER A 160 15.76 23.56 18.23
C SER A 160 15.02 22.30 17.76
N LEU A 161 15.38 21.14 18.33
CA LEU A 161 14.77 19.84 18.01
C LEU A 161 13.24 19.85 18.21
N ALA A 162 12.77 20.49 19.28
CA ALA A 162 11.34 20.60 19.59
C ALA A 162 10.56 21.35 18.51
N ALA A 163 11.14 22.42 17.96
CA ALA A 163 10.49 23.21 16.91
C ALA A 163 10.42 22.42 15.58
N LYS A 164 11.45 21.60 15.28
CA LYS A 164 11.45 20.69 14.12
C LYS A 164 10.33 19.65 14.21
N ILE A 165 10.12 19.05 15.38
CA ILE A 165 9.06 18.05 15.59
C ILE A 165 7.67 18.67 15.42
N ARG A 166 7.44 19.87 15.99
CA ARG A 166 6.15 20.59 15.86
C ARG A 166 5.81 20.92 14.41
N LEU A 167 6.79 21.43 13.67
CA LEU A 167 6.61 21.78 12.26
C LEU A 167 6.31 20.56 11.39
N LYS A 168 7.02 19.44 11.66
CA LYS A 168 6.76 18.15 11.01
C LYS A 168 5.35 17.64 11.32
N ALA A 169 4.89 17.75 12.57
CA ALA A 169 3.54 17.34 12.96
C ALA A 169 2.43 18.17 12.28
N ILE A 170 2.59 19.49 12.18
CA ILE A 170 1.63 20.37 11.47
C ILE A 170 1.52 19.95 10.00
N PHE A 171 2.64 19.67 9.35
CA PHE A 171 2.64 19.24 7.95
C PHE A 171 2.06 17.83 7.75
N MET A 172 2.24 16.94 8.73
CA MET A 172 1.59 15.62 8.72
C MET A 172 0.06 15.72 8.78
N LEU A 173 -0.49 16.68 9.52
CA LEU A 173 -1.93 16.95 9.53
C LEU A 173 -2.44 17.34 8.14
N THR A 174 -1.62 18.05 7.35
CA THR A 174 -2.01 18.49 5.99
C THR A 174 -1.84 17.41 4.92
N THR A 175 -1.03 16.38 5.15
CA THR A 175 -0.65 15.40 4.11
C THR A 175 -1.36 14.05 4.22
N LEU A 176 -2.31 13.88 5.16
CA LEU A 176 -3.06 12.63 5.39
C LEU A 176 -2.19 11.37 5.64
N ILE A 177 -0.87 11.54 5.83
CA ILE A 177 0.07 10.46 6.14
C ILE A 177 0.55 10.63 7.59
N PRO A 178 0.31 9.65 8.46
CA PRO A 178 0.92 9.64 9.79
C PRO A 178 2.42 9.34 9.68
N GLY A 179 3.23 10.02 10.50
CA GLY A 179 4.69 9.93 10.50
C GLY A 179 5.24 8.52 10.54
#